data_AF-A0A2N1MDH4-F1
#
_entry.id   AF-A0A2N1MDH4-F1
#
_cell.length_a   1.000
_cell.length_b   1.000
_cell.length_c   1.000
_cell.angle_alpha   90.00
_cell.angle_beta   90.00
_cell.angle_gamma   90.00
#
_symmetry.space_group_name_H-M   'P 1'
#
loop_
_entity.id
_entity.type
_entity.pdbx_description
1 polymer ?
#
loop_
_entity_poly.entity_id
_entity_poly.type
_entity_poly.pdbx_seq_one_letter_code
_entity_poly.pdbx_strand_id
1 'polypeptide(L)' 'IDLLEQYQHLFAWESTQLGRTDLLVRHTIDVGGAALIKKRWYRTSRLEREFISTEIDRMLQQGIIEKSREPWAFPVVLV' A
#
# COMPACT_ATOMS: atom_id res chain seq x y z
N ILE A 1 -21.73 19.40 -20.76
CA ILE A 1 -21.30 19.03 -19.39
C ILE A 1 -21.51 17.52 -19.14
N ASP A 2 -22.26 16.81 -20.00
CA ASP A 2 -22.70 15.41 -19.84
C ASP A 2 -21.66 14.31 -19.58
N LEU A 3 -20.43 14.43 -20.09
CA LEU A 3 -19.50 13.29 -20.09
C LEU A 3 -19.02 12.92 -18.68
N LEU A 4 -18.68 13.92 -17.87
CA LEU A 4 -18.15 13.68 -16.54
C LEU A 4 -19.23 13.09 -15.61
N GLU A 5 -20.48 13.52 -15.77
CA GLU A 5 -21.62 12.99 -15.02
C GLU A 5 -21.93 11.55 -15.41
N GLN A 6 -21.93 11.23 -16.72
CA GLN A 6 -22.17 9.87 -17.22
C GLN A 6 -21.15 8.85 -16.69
N TYR A 7 -19.90 9.26 -16.56
CA TYR A 7 -18.80 8.37 -16.17
C TYR A 7 -18.31 8.57 -14.73
N GLN A 8 -19.12 9.16 -13.84
CA GLN A 8 -18.75 9.34 -12.42
C GLN A 8 -18.33 8.05 -11.71
N HIS A 9 -18.91 6.92 -12.12
CA HIS A 9 -18.60 5.59 -11.57
C HIS A 9 -17.19 5.08 -11.93
N LEU A 10 -16.51 5.70 -12.91
CA LEU A 10 -15.12 5.38 -13.25
C LEU A 10 -14.12 6.08 -12.32
N PHE A 11 -14.55 7.07 -11.56
CA PHE A 11 -13.69 7.79 -10.63
C PHE A 11 -13.75 7.15 -9.24
N ALA A 12 -12.59 6.93 -8.65
CA ALA A 12 -12.48 6.61 -7.23
C ALA A 12 -12.45 7.93 -6.43
N TRP A 13 -13.51 8.18 -5.68
CA TRP A 13 -13.64 9.32 -4.78
C TRP A 13 -13.02 9.00 -3.42
N GLU A 14 -13.09 7.74 -3.02
CA GLU A 14 -12.45 7.20 -1.83
C GLU A 14 -11.45 6.10 -2.21
N SER A 15 -10.42 5.94 -1.38
CA SER A 15 -9.42 4.88 -1.53
C SER A 15 -10.01 3.46 -1.46
N THR A 16 -11.17 3.31 -0.83
CA THR A 16 -11.94 2.05 -0.73
C THR A 16 -12.53 1.62 -2.07
N GLN A 17 -12.70 2.55 -3.01
CA GLN A 17 -13.26 2.31 -4.34
C GLN A 17 -12.20 1.91 -5.36
N LEU A 18 -10.93 1.82 -4.95
CA LEU A 18 -9.85 1.35 -5.82
C LEU A 18 -10.13 -0.11 -6.23
N GLY A 19 -10.43 -0.29 -7.52
CA GLY A 19 -10.62 -1.60 -8.12
C GLY A 19 -9.31 -2.38 -8.30
N ARG A 20 -9.44 -3.65 -8.67
CA ARG A 20 -8.34 -4.49 -9.16
C ARG A 20 -8.63 -4.87 -10.60
N THR A 21 -7.59 -5.20 -11.36
CA THR A 21 -7.81 -5.80 -12.67
C THR A 21 -8.38 -7.21 -12.51
N ASP A 22 -9.35 -7.57 -13.35
CA ASP A 22 -9.92 -8.93 -13.39
C ASP A 22 -8.91 -9.95 -13.95
N LEU A 23 -7.80 -9.48 -14.54
CA LEU A 23 -6.71 -10.32 -15.00
C LEU A 23 -5.87 -10.76 -13.79
N LEU A 24 -5.98 -12.05 -13.43
CA LEU A 24 -5.19 -12.67 -12.36
C LEU A 24 -3.73 -12.89 -12.77
N VAL A 25 -2.99 -11.80 -12.97
CA VAL A 25 -1.56 -11.82 -13.27
C VAL A 25 -0.78 -11.63 -11.97
N ARG A 26 0.08 -12.59 -11.65
CA ARG A 26 1.05 -12.44 -10.57
C ARG A 26 2.37 -11.95 -11.15
N HIS A 27 2.77 -10.74 -10.77
CA HIS A 27 4.09 -10.22 -11.12
C HIS A 27 5.17 -10.87 -10.24
N THR A 28 6.22 -11.38 -10.87
CA THR A 28 7.42 -11.88 -10.19
C THR A 28 8.54 -10.87 -10.38
N ILE A 29 9.14 -10.43 -9.27
CA ILE A 29 10.32 -9.58 -9.28
C ILE A 29 11.55 -10.48 -9.27
N ASP A 30 12.32 -10.46 -10.35
CA ASP A 30 13.62 -11.12 -10.41
C ASP A 30 14.66 -10.29 -9.65
N VAL A 31 15.06 -10.78 -8.48
CA VAL A 31 16.08 -10.16 -7.63
C VAL A 31 17.49 -10.65 -7.94
N GLY A 32 17.65 -11.59 -8.88
CA GLY A 32 18.92 -12.20 -9.24
C GLY A 32 19.68 -12.73 -8.02
N GLY A 33 20.89 -12.20 -7.79
CA GLY A 33 21.74 -12.53 -6.65
C GLY A 33 21.79 -11.45 -5.55
N ALA A 34 20.81 -10.55 -5.49
CA ALA A 34 20.82 -9.46 -4.51
C ALA A 34 20.77 -10.00 -3.08
N ALA A 35 21.66 -9.48 -2.22
CA ALA A 35 21.66 -9.80 -0.81
C ALA A 35 20.39 -9.27 -0.13
N LEU A 36 19.89 -10.03 0.85
CA LEU A 36 18.71 -9.65 1.64
C LEU A 36 19.03 -8.43 2.50
N ILE A 37 18.23 -7.36 2.38
CA ILE A 37 18.43 -6.11 3.13
C ILE A 37 17.33 -5.91 4.16
N LYS A 38 17.72 -5.79 5.43
CA LYS A 38 16.81 -5.44 6.54
C LYS A 38 17.25 -4.13 7.18
N LYS A 39 16.48 -3.06 6.97
CA LYS A 39 16.71 -1.75 7.59
C LYS A 39 15.88 -1.60 8.86
N ARG A 40 16.45 -0.90 9.84
CA ARG A 40 15.77 -0.57 11.10
C ARG A 40 14.73 0.52 10.88
N TRP A 41 13.61 0.40 11.60
CA TRP A 41 12.59 1.43 11.71
C TRP A 41 13.17 2.76 12.25
N TYR A 42 12.77 3.89 11.69
CA TYR A 42 13.19 5.23 12.16
C TYR A 42 12.46 5.63 13.44
N ARG A 43 13.09 6.43 14.30
CA ARG A 43 12.39 6.93 15.49
C ARG A 43 11.25 7.87 15.06
N THR A 44 10.04 7.53 15.47
CA THR A 44 8.83 8.35 15.24
C THR A 44 8.29 8.87 16.56
N SER A 45 7.66 10.05 16.56
CA SER A 45 6.90 10.58 17.69
C SER A 45 5.64 9.73 17.95
N ARG A 46 4.96 9.98 19.07
CA ARG A 46 3.74 9.22 19.42
C ARG A 46 2.63 9.45 18.39
N LEU A 47 2.40 10.70 18.01
CA LEU A 47 1.39 11.09 17.04
C LEU A 47 1.66 10.49 15.65
N GLU A 48 2.92 10.55 15.21
CA GLU A 48 3.33 9.91 13.96
C GLU A 48 3.07 8.40 13.97
N ARG A 49 3.35 7.73 15.10
CA ARG A 49 3.13 6.29 15.23
C ARG A 49 1.65 5.92 15.19
N GLU A 50 0.80 6.72 15.84
CA GLU A 50 -0.66 6.56 15.82
C GLU A 50 -1.20 6.73 14.39
N PHE A 51 -0.72 7.73 13.65
CA PHE A 51 -1.08 7.94 12.25
C PHE A 51 -0.65 6.76 11.37
N ILE A 52 0.60 6.30 11.49
CA ILE A 52 1.12 5.16 10.72
C ILE A 52 0.31 3.89 11.01
N SER A 53 -0.05 3.65 12.28
CA SER A 53 -0.86 2.48 12.65
C SER A 53 -2.24 2.51 11.99
N THR A 54 -2.91 3.67 12.05
CA THR A 54 -4.23 3.87 11.43
C THR A 54 -4.18 3.59 9.93
N GLU A 55 -3.13 4.06 9.26
CA GLU A 55 -2.97 3.88 7.82
C GLU A 55 -2.66 2.42 7.44
N ILE A 56 -1.85 1.72 8.25
CA ILE A 56 -1.61 0.28 8.09
C ILE A 56 -2.91 -0.51 8.23
N ASP A 57 -3.73 -0.21 9.25
CA ASP A 57 -5.01 -0.89 9.48
C ASP A 57 -5.97 -0.64 8.30
N ARG A 58 -6.03 0.59 7.79
CA ARG A 58 -6.81 0.96 6.60
C ARG A 58 -6.38 0.14 5.37
N MET A 59 -5.08 0.06 5.08
CA MET A 59 -4.57 -0.69 3.93
C MET A 59 -4.75 -2.21 4.08
N LEU A 60 -4.65 -2.74 5.30
CA LEU A 60 -4.94 -4.15 5.60
C LEU A 60 -6.42 -4.47 5.35
N GLN A 61 -7.33 -3.61 5.79
CA GLN A 61 -8.78 -3.78 5.54
C GLN A 61 -9.13 -3.72 4.06
N GLN A 62 -8.46 -2.87 3.29
CA GLN A 62 -8.59 -2.81 1.82
C GLN A 62 -7.88 -3.96 1.09
N GLY A 63 -7.12 -4.79 1.82
CA GLY A 63 -6.34 -5.90 1.28
C GLY A 63 -5.24 -5.46 0.31
N ILE A 64 -4.76 -4.23 0.41
CA ILE A 64 -3.66 -3.69 -0.40
C ILE A 64 -2.32 -4.25 0.08
N ILE A 65 -2.19 -4.46 1.40
CA ILE A 65 -1.02 -5.03 2.04
C ILE A 65 -1.40 -6.27 2.85
N GLU A 66 -0.40 -7.10 3.18
CA GLU A 66 -0.54 -8.27 4.03
C GLU A 66 0.59 -8.35 5.06
N LYS A 67 0.37 -9.11 6.14
CA LYS A 67 1.41 -9.36 7.14
C LYS A 67 2.41 -10.36 6.57
N SER A 68 3.69 -10.02 6.62
CA SER A 68 4.78 -10.88 6.16
C SER A 68 5.90 -10.98 7.20
N ARG A 69 6.68 -12.05 7.11
CA ARG A 69 7.90 -12.29 7.90
C ARG A 69 9.15 -12.42 7.00
N GLU A 70 9.14 -11.73 5.86
CA GLU A 70 10.26 -11.75 4.93
C GLU A 70 11.55 -11.12 5.51
N PRO A 71 12.72 -11.53 4.99
CA PRO A 71 14.00 -10.97 5.38
C PRO A 71 14.20 -9.52 4.90
N TRP A 72 13.41 -9.06 3.93
CA TRP A 72 13.42 -7.68 3.43
C TRP A 72 12.56 -6.77 4.30
N ALA A 73 13.14 -5.69 4.82
CA ALA A 73 12.36 -4.66 5.51
C ALA A 73 12.95 -3.27 5.31
N PHE A 74 12.08 -2.29 5.11
CA PHE A 74 12.45 -0.89 4.94
C PHE A 74 11.58 0.00 5.85
N PRO A 75 12.15 1.06 6.44
CA PRO A 75 11.38 1.97 7.27
C PRO A 75 10.40 2.81 6.45
N VAL A 76 9.27 3.15 7.05
CA VAL A 76 8.29 4.09 6.49
C VAL A 76 8.74 5.53 6.78
N VAL A 77 8.40 6.45 5.89
CA VAL A 77 8.62 7.89 6.03
C VAL A 77 7.26 8.58 5.94
N LEU A 78 6.99 9.50 6.86
CA LEU A 78 5.84 10.42 6.78
C LEU A 78 6.28 11.68 6.04
N VAL A 79 5.47 12.13 5.08
CA VAL A 79 5.74 13.25 4.17
C VAL A 79 4.68 14.33 4.27
#